data_AF-A0A8R7UD25-F1
#
_entry.id   AF-A0A8R7UD25-F1
#
_cell.length_a   1.000
_cell.length_b   1.000
_cell.length_c   1.000
_cell.angle_alpha   90.00
_cell.angle_beta   90.00
_cell.angle_gamma   90.00
#
_symmetry.space_group_name_H-M   'P 1'
#
loop_
_entity.id
_entity.type
_entity.pdbx_description
1 polymer ?
#
loop_
_entity_poly.entity_id
_entity_poly.type
_entity_poly.pdbx_seq_one_letter_code
_entity_poly.pdbx_strand_id
1 'polypeptide(L)'
;MQSRPGYLKELLPDSAPNQPDTLDALFDDIREKMIPGVTHWQSPSYFAYYPSNSSTAGFLGEMLSAAFNIVGFSWITSPAATELEVIVLDWFAKMLKLPSQFLSDVPGGGVIQGTASEAVLVVLLAARDRTLKKHGKKSLEKLVVYASDQTHSALQKACQIAGIFPENFRVVKADCSKNYAVAPEAVTEAISIDLSSGLIPFFICATVSNKPCFLRVQTSLN
;
A
#
# COMPACT_ATOMS: atom_id res chain seq x y z
N MET A 1 14.17 6.80 -26.25
CA MET A 1 14.21 5.56 -27.06
C MET A 1 13.46 4.51 -26.26
N GLN A 2 12.38 3.92 -26.77
CA GLN A 2 11.58 2.98 -26.00
C GLN A 2 12.28 1.62 -25.99
N SER A 3 12.79 1.19 -24.84
CA SER A 3 13.48 -0.09 -24.67
C SER A 3 12.49 -1.27 -24.74
N ARG A 4 12.88 -2.36 -25.40
CA ARG A 4 12.07 -3.59 -25.51
C ARG A 4 12.25 -4.50 -24.28
N PRO A 5 11.25 -5.31 -23.90
CA PRO A 5 11.43 -6.34 -22.88
C PRO A 5 12.65 -7.23 -23.18
N GLY A 6 13.49 -7.46 -22.18
CA GLY A 6 14.69 -8.30 -22.29
C GLY A 6 15.98 -7.60 -22.73
N TYR A 7 15.95 -6.32 -23.14
CA TYR A 7 17.15 -5.61 -23.65
C TYR A 7 18.34 -5.65 -22.68
N LEU A 8 18.11 -5.52 -21.37
CA LEU A 8 19.18 -5.47 -20.37
C LEU A 8 19.92 -6.81 -20.25
N LYS A 9 19.24 -7.94 -20.50
CA LYS A 9 19.85 -9.27 -20.49
C LYS A 9 20.88 -9.42 -21.62
N GLU A 10 20.68 -8.75 -22.75
CA GLU A 10 21.62 -8.76 -23.87
C GLU A 10 22.89 -7.92 -23.59
N LEU A 11 22.85 -7.03 -22.59
CA LEU A 11 23.93 -6.09 -22.24
C LEU A 11 24.75 -6.50 -21.01
N LEU A 12 24.24 -7.46 -20.22
CA LEU A 12 24.86 -7.91 -18.97
C LEU A 12 25.43 -9.33 -19.14
N PRO A 13 26.46 -9.69 -18.35
CA PRO A 13 26.97 -11.06 -18.32
C PRO A 13 25.92 -12.04 -17.78
N ASP A 14 25.98 -13.30 -18.25
CA ASP A 14 25.05 -14.35 -17.84
C ASP A 14 25.27 -14.87 -16.39
N SER A 15 26.34 -14.42 -15.71
CA SER A 15 26.65 -14.79 -14.32
C SER A 15 27.29 -13.63 -13.56
N ALA A 16 27.13 -13.64 -12.24
CA ALA A 16 27.82 -12.70 -11.35
C ALA A 16 29.36 -12.83 -11.46
N PRO A 17 30.11 -11.74 -11.30
CA PRO A 17 31.57 -11.79 -11.36
C PRO A 17 32.15 -12.51 -10.15
N ASN A 18 33.23 -13.27 -10.36
CA ASN A 18 33.95 -13.99 -9.29
C ASN A 18 35.00 -13.13 -8.59
N GLN A 19 35.25 -11.92 -9.08
CA GLN A 19 36.24 -10.98 -8.57
C GLN A 19 35.58 -9.60 -8.43
N PRO A 20 36.04 -8.77 -7.49
CA PRO A 20 35.52 -7.42 -7.34
C PRO A 20 35.82 -6.58 -8.58
N ASP A 21 34.93 -5.66 -8.89
CA ASP A 21 35.09 -4.68 -9.95
C ASP A 21 35.34 -3.29 -9.37
N THR A 22 35.75 -2.35 -10.22
CA THR A 22 35.97 -0.97 -9.82
C THR A 22 34.66 -0.18 -9.77
N LEU A 23 34.63 0.85 -8.91
CA LEU A 23 33.47 1.74 -8.81
C LEU A 23 33.25 2.54 -10.12
N ASP A 24 34.32 2.89 -10.83
CA ASP A 24 34.23 3.61 -12.11
C ASP A 24 33.56 2.75 -13.19
N ALA A 25 33.95 1.48 -13.32
CA ALA A 25 33.31 0.54 -14.24
C ALA A 25 31.80 0.38 -13.94
N LEU A 26 31.43 0.33 -12.66
CA LEU A 26 30.02 0.29 -12.25
C LEU A 26 29.27 1.56 -12.68
N PHE A 27 29.86 2.73 -12.52
CA PHE A 27 29.21 3.99 -12.93
C PHE A 27 29.05 4.12 -14.43
N ASP A 28 30.01 3.62 -15.21
CA ASP A 28 29.89 3.56 -16.67
C ASP A 28 28.75 2.61 -17.08
N ASP A 29 28.63 1.44 -16.44
CA ASP A 29 27.52 0.52 -16.65
C ASP A 29 26.15 1.14 -16.30
N ILE A 30 26.06 1.88 -15.20
CA ILE A 30 24.83 2.60 -14.84
C ILE A 30 24.48 3.63 -15.93
N ARG A 31 25.46 4.41 -16.40
CA ARG A 31 25.25 5.45 -17.41
C ARG A 31 24.81 4.88 -18.75
N GLU A 32 25.44 3.80 -19.20
CA GLU A 32 25.25 3.26 -20.54
C GLU A 32 24.10 2.24 -20.62
N LYS A 33 23.95 1.38 -19.60
CA LYS A 33 23.03 0.23 -19.65
C LYS A 33 21.74 0.47 -18.86
N MET A 34 21.81 1.18 -17.73
CA MET A 34 20.66 1.40 -16.84
C MET A 34 19.87 2.66 -17.19
N ILE A 35 20.51 3.84 -17.17
CA ILE A 35 19.83 5.13 -17.34
C ILE A 35 18.91 5.18 -18.59
N PRO A 36 19.31 4.69 -19.78
CA PRO A 36 18.46 4.74 -20.96
C PRO A 36 17.13 3.98 -20.85
N GLY A 37 17.04 2.98 -19.96
CA GLY A 37 15.83 2.21 -19.70
C GLY A 37 15.04 2.67 -18.48
N VAL A 38 15.53 3.67 -17.74
CA VAL A 38 14.82 4.23 -16.58
C VAL A 38 13.70 5.16 -17.07
N THR A 39 12.47 4.87 -16.68
CA THR A 39 11.39 5.86 -16.74
C THR A 39 11.67 6.93 -15.68
N HIS A 40 11.97 8.15 -16.11
CA HIS A 40 12.32 9.24 -15.19
C HIS A 40 11.10 9.83 -14.48
N TRP A 41 10.65 9.20 -13.39
CA TRP A 41 9.53 9.67 -12.56
C TRP A 41 9.75 11.07 -11.96
N GLN A 42 11.00 11.49 -11.78
CA GLN A 42 11.37 12.83 -11.28
C GLN A 42 11.45 13.88 -12.40
N SER A 43 11.18 13.52 -13.66
CA SER A 43 11.16 14.50 -14.75
C SER A 43 10.02 15.50 -14.55
N PRO A 44 10.23 16.81 -14.76
CA PRO A 44 9.16 17.82 -14.71
C PRO A 44 8.07 17.58 -15.77
N SER A 45 8.34 16.72 -16.75
CA SER A 45 7.39 16.33 -17.80
C SER A 45 6.75 14.95 -17.57
N TYR A 46 6.89 14.37 -16.38
CA TYR A 46 6.26 13.10 -16.03
C TYR A 46 4.86 13.32 -15.44
N PHE A 47 3.82 12.89 -16.16
CA PHE A 47 2.40 13.09 -15.78
C PHE A 47 1.60 11.79 -15.61
N ALA A 48 2.27 10.63 -15.61
CA ALA A 48 1.61 9.34 -15.43
C ALA A 48 1.39 9.03 -13.93
N TYR A 49 0.33 8.28 -13.62
CA TYR A 49 -0.02 7.82 -12.28
C TYR A 49 -0.08 8.96 -11.23
N TYR A 50 0.41 8.70 -10.01
CA TYR A 50 0.68 9.69 -8.99
C TYR A 50 2.19 9.96 -8.91
N PRO A 51 2.60 11.20 -8.60
CA PRO A 51 4.01 11.55 -8.56
C PRO A 51 4.73 10.79 -7.45
N SER A 52 5.94 10.31 -7.75
CA SER A 52 6.88 9.83 -6.73
C SER A 52 7.57 11.05 -6.13
N ASN A 53 6.95 11.67 -5.12
CA ASN A 53 7.47 12.91 -4.55
C ASN A 53 8.80 12.66 -3.83
N SER A 54 9.78 13.53 -4.06
CA SER A 54 11.08 13.49 -3.40
C SER A 54 11.48 14.90 -2.93
N SER A 55 12.40 14.96 -1.96
CA SER A 55 12.99 16.22 -1.50
C SER A 55 14.43 15.98 -1.02
N THR A 56 15.24 17.03 -1.00
CA THR A 56 16.61 16.95 -0.48
C THR A 56 16.63 16.46 0.98
N ALA A 57 15.67 16.92 1.79
CA ALA A 57 15.55 16.48 3.18
C ALA A 57 15.22 14.98 3.28
N GLY A 58 14.29 14.48 2.45
CA GLY A 58 13.95 13.05 2.40
C GLY A 58 15.14 12.19 1.95
N PHE A 59 15.88 12.65 0.93
CA PHE A 59 17.09 11.97 0.46
C PHE A 59 18.17 11.88 1.55
N LEU A 60 18.44 12.97 2.27
CA LEU A 60 19.40 12.96 3.37
C LEU A 60 18.94 12.08 4.53
N GLY A 61 17.64 12.05 4.81
CA GLY A 61 17.05 11.15 5.81
C GLY A 61 17.26 9.67 5.45
N GLU A 62 17.00 9.30 4.20
CA GLU A 62 17.24 7.93 3.71
C GLU A 62 18.72 7.56 3.76
N MET A 63 19.60 8.48 3.35
CA MET A 63 21.06 8.27 3.39
C MET A 63 21.55 8.03 4.82
N LEU A 64 21.05 8.79 5.81
CA LEU A 64 21.38 8.58 7.22
C LEU A 64 20.80 7.27 7.76
N SER A 65 19.55 6.94 7.41
CA SER A 65 18.91 5.66 7.77
C SER A 65 19.75 4.47 7.27
N ALA A 66 20.15 4.50 6.00
CA ALA A 66 21.01 3.49 5.40
C ALA A 66 22.40 3.45 6.02
N ALA A 67 22.98 4.61 6.38
CA ALA A 67 24.28 4.67 7.04
C ALA A 67 24.27 4.07 8.45
N PHE A 68 23.19 4.27 9.22
CA PHE A 68 23.01 3.63 10.52
C PHE A 68 22.74 2.14 10.42
N ASN A 69 22.04 1.70 9.36
CA ASN A 69 21.74 0.29 9.06
C ASN A 69 21.21 -0.50 10.27
N ILE A 70 20.29 0.13 11.02
CA ILE A 70 19.73 -0.43 12.25
C ILE A 70 18.55 -1.38 11.96
N VAL A 71 18.36 -2.36 12.83
CA VAL A 71 17.19 -3.25 12.79
C VAL A 71 16.30 -2.98 14.02
N GLY A 72 15.32 -2.09 13.84
CA GLY A 72 14.42 -1.60 14.89
C GLY A 72 13.19 -2.47 15.17
N PHE A 73 13.34 -3.80 15.29
CA PHE A 73 12.19 -4.69 15.53
C PHE A 73 11.61 -4.61 16.95
N SER A 74 12.34 -4.00 17.89
CA SER A 74 11.87 -3.74 19.25
C SER A 74 12.54 -2.49 19.81
N TRP A 75 11.94 -1.88 20.82
CA TRP A 75 12.47 -0.66 21.42
C TRP A 75 13.92 -0.83 21.89
N ILE A 76 14.29 -1.97 22.49
CA ILE A 76 15.64 -2.18 23.02
C ILE A 76 16.73 -2.23 21.93
N THR A 77 16.39 -2.57 20.68
CA THR A 77 17.37 -2.67 19.60
C THR A 77 17.64 -1.34 18.90
N SER A 78 16.70 -0.38 18.99
CA SER A 78 16.94 1.00 18.59
C SER A 78 15.91 1.95 19.23
N PRO A 79 16.14 2.38 20.48
CA PRO A 79 15.19 3.24 21.21
C PRO A 79 14.86 4.53 20.46
N ALA A 80 15.90 5.18 19.92
CA ALA A 80 15.76 6.43 19.20
C ALA A 80 14.90 6.29 17.94
N ALA A 81 15.00 5.16 17.21
CA ALA A 81 14.18 4.94 16.02
C ALA A 81 12.70 4.76 16.38
N THR A 82 12.41 3.92 17.38
CA THR A 82 11.03 3.69 17.85
C THR A 82 10.39 4.96 18.42
N GLU A 83 11.10 5.70 19.27
CA GLU A 83 10.57 6.93 19.86
C GLU A 83 10.37 8.04 18.82
N LEU A 84 11.32 8.19 17.89
CA LEU A 84 11.21 9.19 16.83
C LEU A 84 10.03 8.90 15.90
N GLU A 85 9.77 7.64 15.56
CA GLU A 85 8.61 7.26 14.75
C GLU A 85 7.31 7.68 15.41
N VAL A 86 7.13 7.38 16.70
CA VAL A 86 5.93 7.76 17.47
C VAL A 86 5.75 9.29 17.49
N ILE A 87 6.83 10.03 17.77
CA ILE A 87 6.79 11.50 17.82
C ILE A 87 6.40 12.09 16.46
N VAL A 88 7.03 11.63 15.38
CA VAL A 88 6.78 12.15 14.02
C VAL A 88 5.36 11.82 13.56
N LEU A 89 4.85 10.64 13.87
CA LEU A 89 3.47 10.27 13.53
C LEU A 89 2.44 11.09 14.32
N ASP A 90 2.71 11.39 15.60
CA ASP A 90 1.86 12.30 16.36
C ASP A 90 1.90 13.73 15.81
N TRP A 91 3.07 14.21 15.37
CA TRP A 91 3.17 15.49 14.66
C TRP A 91 2.33 15.48 13.39
N PHE A 92 2.42 14.40 12.60
CA PHE A 92 1.69 14.27 11.34
C PHE A 92 0.17 14.18 11.56
N ALA A 93 -0.27 13.41 12.56
CA ALA A 93 -1.68 13.32 12.94
C ALA A 93 -2.24 14.69 13.36
N LYS A 94 -1.47 15.48 14.12
CA LYS A 94 -1.83 16.86 14.51
C LYS A 94 -1.89 17.80 13.30
N MET A 95 -0.95 17.70 12.36
CA MET A 95 -0.98 18.47 11.11
C MET A 95 -2.23 18.17 10.26
N LEU A 96 -2.63 16.90 10.21
CA LEU A 96 -3.86 16.44 9.56
C LEU A 96 -5.14 16.77 10.34
N LYS A 97 -5.00 17.31 11.57
CA LYS A 97 -6.11 17.58 12.50
C LYS A 97 -6.96 16.35 12.78
N LEU A 98 -6.31 15.18 12.87
CA LEU A 98 -7.00 13.95 13.25
C LEU A 98 -7.49 14.06 14.71
N PRO A 99 -8.62 13.41 15.04
CA PRO A 99 -9.08 13.31 16.43
C PRO A 99 -8.03 12.71 17.36
N SER A 100 -8.06 13.06 18.65
CA SER A 100 -7.04 12.62 19.63
C SER A 100 -6.97 11.10 19.80
N GLN A 101 -8.00 10.35 19.42
CA GLN A 101 -7.99 8.88 19.44
C GLN A 101 -6.95 8.26 18.50
N PHE A 102 -6.36 9.03 17.57
CA PHE A 102 -5.28 8.58 16.69
C PHE A 102 -3.89 8.90 17.23
N LEU A 103 -3.78 9.62 18.35
CA LEU A 103 -2.50 9.97 18.96
C LEU A 103 -1.99 8.86 19.90
N SER A 104 -0.69 8.88 20.16
CA SER A 104 0.01 7.87 20.98
C SER A 104 -0.17 8.01 22.50
N ASP A 105 -0.73 9.13 22.97
CA ASP A 105 -0.99 9.42 24.40
C ASP A 105 -2.20 8.67 24.97
N VAL A 106 -3.07 8.17 24.10
CA VAL A 106 -4.23 7.33 24.41
C VAL A 106 -4.04 5.94 23.77
N PRO A 107 -4.97 4.97 23.95
CA PRO A 107 -4.95 3.69 23.23
C PRO A 107 -5.21 3.82 21.71
N GLY A 108 -4.38 4.61 21.02
CA GLY A 108 -4.34 4.89 19.59
C GLY A 108 -2.90 4.80 19.07
N GLY A 109 -2.57 5.61 18.06
CA GLY A 109 -1.23 5.71 17.49
C GLY A 109 -1.16 5.36 16.01
N GLY A 110 0.06 5.30 15.49
CA GLY A 110 0.35 4.98 14.09
C GLY A 110 1.63 4.18 13.93
N VAL A 111 1.90 3.77 12.69
CA VAL A 111 3.13 3.07 12.30
C VAL A 111 3.51 3.46 10.86
N ILE A 112 4.80 3.55 10.56
CA ILE A 112 5.30 3.75 9.19
C ILE A 112 5.41 2.38 8.51
N GLN A 113 4.80 2.25 7.32
CA GLN A 113 4.81 1.03 6.51
C GLN A 113 5.36 1.34 5.12
N GLY A 114 5.90 0.33 4.43
CA GLY A 114 6.51 0.51 3.11
C GLY A 114 5.48 0.87 2.03
N THR A 115 4.28 0.28 2.10
CA THR A 115 3.22 0.54 1.12
C THR A 115 1.83 0.65 1.74
N ALA A 116 0.93 1.33 1.03
CA ALA A 116 -0.50 1.32 1.36
C ALA A 116 -1.12 -0.09 1.29
N SER A 117 -0.56 -0.99 0.46
CA SER A 117 -1.05 -2.38 0.36
C SER A 117 -0.80 -3.17 1.65
N GLU A 118 0.39 -2.98 2.26
CA GLU A 118 0.73 -3.58 3.55
C GLU A 118 -0.14 -3.01 4.67
N ALA A 119 -0.30 -1.69 4.72
CA ALA A 119 -1.15 -1.04 5.72
C ALA A 119 -2.61 -1.56 5.66
N VAL A 120 -3.19 -1.65 4.46
CA VAL A 120 -4.54 -2.20 4.24
C VAL A 120 -4.62 -3.67 4.69
N LEU A 121 -3.60 -4.48 4.39
CA LEU A 121 -3.55 -5.87 4.83
C LEU A 121 -3.52 -5.98 6.36
N VAL A 122 -2.69 -5.19 7.05
CA VAL A 122 -2.59 -5.21 8.51
C VAL A 122 -3.92 -4.87 9.17
N VAL A 123 -4.60 -3.80 8.74
CA VAL A 123 -5.90 -3.41 9.32
C VAL A 123 -7.01 -4.41 8.97
N LEU A 124 -6.97 -5.02 7.79
CA LEU A 124 -7.90 -6.07 7.38
C LEU A 124 -7.74 -7.32 8.26
N LEU A 125 -6.51 -7.75 8.50
CA LEU A 125 -6.20 -8.88 9.39
C LEU A 125 -6.63 -8.58 10.84
N ALA A 126 -6.38 -7.38 11.34
CA ALA A 126 -6.83 -6.96 12.66
C ALA A 126 -8.37 -7.02 12.80
N ALA A 127 -9.10 -6.50 11.80
CA ALA A 127 -10.56 -6.56 11.77
C ALA A 127 -11.09 -8.00 11.66
N ARG A 128 -10.46 -8.82 10.80
CA ARG A 128 -10.78 -10.24 10.63
C ARG A 128 -10.61 -10.99 11.94
N ASP A 129 -9.45 -10.89 12.58
CA ASP A 129 -9.13 -11.65 13.78
C ASP A 129 -10.00 -11.22 14.98
N ARG A 130 -10.30 -9.93 15.10
CA ARG A 130 -11.30 -9.42 16.06
C ARG A 130 -12.68 -10.05 15.84
N THR A 131 -13.10 -10.17 14.58
CA THR A 131 -14.41 -10.72 14.21
C THR A 131 -14.46 -12.23 14.44
N LEU A 132 -13.41 -12.96 14.07
CA LEU A 132 -13.30 -14.41 14.32
C LEU A 132 -13.19 -14.74 15.81
N LYS A 133 -12.59 -13.87 16.63
CA LYS A 133 -12.60 -14.04 18.09
C LYS A 133 -14.04 -13.95 18.65
N LYS A 134 -14.91 -13.14 18.06
CA LYS A 134 -16.31 -12.97 18.46
C LYS A 134 -17.23 -14.06 17.92
N HIS A 135 -17.04 -14.47 16.66
CA HIS A 135 -17.95 -15.38 15.93
C HIS A 135 -17.40 -16.80 15.74
N GLY A 136 -16.18 -17.09 16.21
CA GLY A 136 -15.49 -18.36 16.03
C GLY A 136 -14.74 -18.45 14.69
N LYS A 137 -13.62 -19.20 14.68
CA LYS A 137 -12.75 -19.35 13.49
C LYS A 137 -13.46 -19.93 12.27
N LYS A 138 -14.49 -20.76 12.46
CA LYS A 138 -15.29 -21.36 11.38
C LYS A 138 -16.10 -20.31 10.59
N SER A 139 -16.29 -19.12 11.15
CA SER A 139 -17.05 -18.03 10.50
C SER A 139 -16.25 -17.29 9.43
N LEU A 140 -15.02 -17.70 9.13
CA LEU A 140 -14.18 -17.11 8.08
C LEU A 140 -14.88 -17.08 6.71
N GLU A 141 -15.57 -18.16 6.36
CA GLU A 141 -16.34 -18.29 5.11
C GLU A 141 -17.52 -17.31 4.98
N LYS A 142 -17.89 -16.65 6.09
CA LYS A 142 -19.03 -15.72 6.15
C LYS A 142 -18.59 -14.26 6.17
N LEU A 143 -17.29 -13.97 6.24
CA LEU A 143 -16.79 -12.61 6.38
C LEU A 143 -16.86 -11.86 5.06
N VAL A 144 -17.48 -10.67 5.07
CA VAL A 144 -17.71 -9.84 3.88
C VAL A 144 -16.96 -8.50 3.96
N VAL A 145 -16.26 -8.17 2.87
CA VAL A 145 -15.55 -6.90 2.66
C VAL A 145 -16.28 -6.05 1.63
N TYR A 146 -16.38 -4.75 1.87
CA TYR A 146 -17.03 -3.80 0.94
C TYR A 146 -16.03 -2.76 0.45
N ALA A 147 -16.09 -2.47 -0.84
CA ALA A 147 -15.25 -1.48 -1.50
C ALA A 147 -15.98 -0.82 -2.67
N SER A 148 -15.51 0.34 -3.09
CA SER A 148 -15.98 0.98 -4.33
C SER A 148 -15.45 0.22 -5.55
N ASP A 149 -16.14 0.30 -6.69
CA ASP A 149 -15.58 -0.08 -7.99
C ASP A 149 -14.39 0.81 -8.43
N GLN A 150 -14.15 1.91 -7.72
CA GLN A 150 -12.98 2.80 -7.86
C GLN A 150 -11.86 2.51 -6.85
N THR A 151 -12.01 1.53 -5.96
CA THR A 151 -10.96 1.24 -4.96
C THR A 151 -9.74 0.59 -5.62
N HIS A 152 -8.55 1.00 -5.18
CA HIS A 152 -7.28 0.47 -5.70
C HIS A 152 -7.19 -1.06 -5.52
N SER A 153 -6.60 -1.75 -6.51
CA SER A 153 -6.46 -3.22 -6.54
C SER A 153 -5.72 -3.81 -5.32
N ALA A 154 -4.99 -2.99 -4.57
CA ALA A 154 -4.35 -3.35 -3.30
C ALA A 154 -5.31 -4.01 -2.30
N LEU A 155 -6.56 -3.54 -2.21
CA LEU A 155 -7.53 -4.12 -1.29
C LEU A 155 -7.94 -5.54 -1.71
N GLN A 156 -8.19 -5.76 -3.01
CA GLN A 156 -8.53 -7.08 -3.51
C GLN A 156 -7.38 -8.06 -3.28
N LYS A 157 -6.14 -7.63 -3.52
CA LYS A 157 -4.93 -8.39 -3.19
C LYS A 157 -4.85 -8.71 -1.69
N ALA A 158 -5.11 -7.74 -0.83
CA ALA A 158 -5.10 -7.94 0.62
C ALA A 158 -6.17 -8.96 1.06
N CYS A 159 -7.36 -8.92 0.46
CA CYS A 159 -8.43 -9.89 0.73
C CYS A 159 -8.02 -11.32 0.35
N GLN A 160 -7.37 -11.50 -0.80
CA GLN A 160 -6.85 -12.80 -1.23
C GLN A 160 -5.79 -13.33 -0.25
N ILE A 161 -4.83 -12.50 0.15
CA ILE A 161 -3.78 -12.87 1.13
C ILE A 161 -4.38 -13.18 2.50
N ALA A 162 -5.39 -12.41 2.92
CA ALA A 162 -6.08 -12.60 4.20
C ALA A 162 -7.03 -13.82 4.23
N GLY A 163 -7.19 -14.53 3.11
CA GLY A 163 -8.06 -15.71 3.00
C GLY A 163 -9.55 -15.37 2.97
N ILE A 164 -9.92 -14.16 2.50
CA ILE A 164 -11.31 -13.79 2.26
C ILE A 164 -11.76 -14.45 0.96
N PHE A 165 -12.93 -15.08 1.02
CA PHE A 165 -13.54 -15.75 -0.12
C PHE A 165 -13.87 -14.74 -1.22
N PRO A 166 -13.49 -14.98 -2.49
CA PRO A 166 -13.75 -14.04 -3.59
C PRO A 166 -15.23 -13.64 -3.72
N GLU A 167 -16.14 -14.58 -3.48
CA GLU A 167 -17.58 -14.39 -3.46
C GLU A 167 -18.08 -13.51 -2.31
N ASN A 168 -17.23 -13.15 -1.34
CA ASN A 168 -17.56 -12.23 -0.24
C ASN A 168 -16.86 -10.87 -0.36
N PHE A 169 -16.29 -10.58 -1.53
CA PHE A 169 -15.79 -9.24 -1.86
C PHE A 169 -16.87 -8.45 -2.60
N ARG A 170 -17.50 -7.49 -1.91
CA ARG A 170 -18.60 -6.67 -2.43
C ARG A 170 -18.05 -5.41 -3.07
N VAL A 171 -18.27 -5.29 -4.38
CA VAL A 171 -17.99 -4.08 -5.15
C VAL A 171 -19.27 -3.25 -5.23
N VAL A 172 -19.29 -2.13 -4.52
CA VAL A 172 -20.38 -1.15 -4.56
C VAL A 172 -20.09 -0.15 -5.69
N LYS A 173 -21.04 0.02 -6.60
CA LYS A 173 -20.85 0.90 -7.76
C LYS A 173 -20.77 2.36 -7.33
N ALA A 174 -19.78 3.07 -7.85
CA ALA A 174 -19.71 4.52 -7.73
C ALA A 174 -20.67 5.20 -8.70
N ASP A 175 -21.16 6.39 -8.33
CA ASP A 175 -22.07 7.18 -9.14
C ASP A 175 -21.28 8.22 -9.96
N CYS A 176 -21.29 8.08 -11.30
CA CYS A 176 -20.61 9.00 -12.19
C CYS A 176 -21.16 10.44 -12.11
N SER A 177 -22.45 10.61 -11.78
CA SER A 177 -23.07 11.92 -11.58
C SER A 177 -22.62 12.60 -10.28
N LYS A 178 -22.06 11.83 -9.35
CA LYS A 178 -21.52 12.31 -8.06
C LYS A 178 -20.00 12.19 -7.98
N ASN A 179 -19.31 12.48 -9.08
CA ASN A 179 -17.84 12.44 -9.16
C ASN A 179 -17.25 11.07 -8.78
N TYR A 180 -17.95 9.98 -9.13
CA TYR A 180 -17.56 8.62 -8.75
C TYR A 180 -17.48 8.39 -7.23
N ALA A 181 -18.29 9.11 -6.45
CA ALA A 181 -18.51 8.79 -5.04
C ALA A 181 -19.48 7.61 -4.89
N VAL A 182 -19.30 6.82 -3.84
CA VAL A 182 -20.24 5.77 -3.45
C VAL A 182 -21.33 6.38 -2.57
N ALA A 183 -22.59 6.11 -2.91
CA ALA A 183 -23.74 6.52 -2.10
C ALA A 183 -23.79 5.73 -0.78
N PRO A 184 -23.92 6.38 0.40
CA PRO A 184 -24.05 5.68 1.68
C PRO A 184 -25.21 4.68 1.71
N GLU A 185 -26.29 4.98 1.01
CA GLU A 185 -27.49 4.15 0.91
C GLU A 185 -27.18 2.82 0.21
N ALA A 186 -26.37 2.85 -0.86
CA ALA A 186 -25.98 1.65 -1.59
C ALA A 186 -25.10 0.71 -0.74
N VAL A 187 -24.23 1.28 0.10
CA VAL A 187 -23.42 0.50 1.06
C VAL A 187 -24.33 -0.12 2.12
N THR A 188 -25.28 0.65 2.65
CA THR A 188 -26.23 0.20 3.68
C THR A 188 -27.14 -0.92 3.15
N GLU A 189 -27.60 -0.81 1.90
CA GLU A 189 -28.39 -1.82 1.23
C GLU A 189 -27.59 -3.12 1.04
N ALA A 190 -26.35 -3.04 0.54
CA ALA A 190 -25.49 -4.20 0.37
C ALA A 190 -25.24 -4.93 1.72
N ILE A 191 -24.95 -4.17 2.77
CA ILE A 191 -24.78 -4.71 4.13
C ILE A 191 -26.06 -5.40 4.62
N SER A 192 -27.23 -4.81 4.37
CA SER A 192 -28.52 -5.37 4.81
C SER A 192 -28.84 -6.69 4.10
N ILE A 193 -28.53 -6.80 2.80
CA ILE A 193 -28.70 -8.03 2.02
C ILE A 193 -27.78 -9.13 2.56
N ASP A 194 -26.51 -8.82 2.78
CA ASP A 194 -25.54 -9.81 3.29
C ASP A 194 -25.89 -10.26 4.73
N LEU A 195 -26.35 -9.35 5.59
CA LEU A 195 -26.85 -9.69 6.93
C LEU A 195 -28.07 -10.62 6.89
N SER A 196 -29.04 -10.35 6.01
CA SER A 196 -30.22 -11.21 5.87
C SER A 196 -29.89 -12.60 5.29
N SER A 197 -28.77 -12.71 4.57
CA SER A 197 -28.22 -13.97 4.05
C SER A 197 -27.36 -14.72 5.10
N GLY A 198 -27.24 -14.20 6.33
CA GLY A 198 -26.46 -14.81 7.40
C GLY A 198 -24.94 -14.63 7.26
N LEU A 199 -24.50 -13.70 6.41
CA LEU A 199 -23.10 -13.30 6.28
C LEU A 199 -22.74 -12.24 7.33
N ILE A 200 -21.44 -11.99 7.49
CA ILE A 200 -20.87 -11.14 8.53
C ILE A 200 -20.11 -9.99 7.86
N PRO A 201 -20.74 -8.82 7.67
CA PRO A 201 -20.03 -7.59 7.31
C PRO A 201 -18.97 -7.28 8.36
N PHE A 202 -17.71 -7.12 7.95
CA PHE A 202 -16.62 -6.84 8.92
C PHE A 202 -15.64 -5.74 8.51
N PHE A 203 -15.56 -5.39 7.23
CA PHE A 203 -14.62 -4.39 6.75
C PHE A 203 -15.17 -3.58 5.58
N ILE A 204 -14.98 -2.26 5.62
CA ILE A 204 -15.30 -1.35 4.52
C ILE A 204 -14.06 -0.51 4.23
N CYS A 205 -13.65 -0.44 2.96
CA CYS A 205 -12.57 0.44 2.53
C CYS A 205 -13.16 1.70 1.87
N ALA A 206 -13.13 2.82 2.58
CA ALA A 206 -13.44 4.12 2.01
C ALA A 206 -12.19 4.72 1.36
N THR A 207 -12.28 5.14 0.10
CA THR A 207 -11.17 5.75 -0.65
C THR A 207 -11.42 7.24 -0.82
N VAL A 208 -10.45 8.07 -0.42
CA VAL A 208 -10.46 9.51 -0.68
C VAL A 208 -9.46 9.79 -1.79
N SER A 209 -9.96 10.24 -2.95
CA SER A 209 -9.15 10.52 -4.13
C SER A 209 -9.77 11.62 -4.98
N ASN A 210 -8.94 12.34 -5.71
CA ASN A 210 -9.35 13.32 -6.73
C ASN A 210 -9.45 12.73 -8.14
N LYS A 211 -9.08 11.45 -8.33
CA LYS A 211 -9.15 10.74 -9.61
C LYS A 211 -9.77 9.34 -9.45
N PRO A 212 -10.54 8.87 -10.45
CA PRO A 212 -10.99 7.49 -10.50
C PRO A 212 -9.79 6.53 -10.57
N CYS A 213 -9.88 5.38 -9.92
CA CYS A 213 -8.82 4.38 -10.03
C CYS A 213 -9.08 3.50 -11.26
N PHE A 214 -8.34 3.75 -12.34
CA PHE A 214 -8.39 2.93 -13.55
C PHE A 214 -7.51 1.67 -13.47
N LEU A 215 -6.78 1.47 -12.37
CA LEU A 215 -5.92 0.30 -12.14
C LEU A 215 -6.75 -0.89 -11.65
N ARG A 216 -7.60 -1.40 -12.53
CA ARG A 216 -8.18 -2.74 -12.38
C ARG A 216 -7.20 -3.71 -13.02
N VAL A 217 -6.62 -4.60 -12.23
CA VAL A 217 -5.90 -5.75 -12.80
C VAL A 217 -6.96 -6.54 -13.57
N GLN A 218 -6.96 -6.43 -14.91
CA GLN A 218 -7.71 -7.33 -15.75
C GLN A 218 -7.10 -8.72 -15.55
N THR A 219 -7.65 -9.50 -14.62
CA THR A 219 -7.46 -10.95 -14.64
C THR A 219 -8.33 -11.49 -15.77
N SER A 220 -7.97 -11.21 -17.02
CA SER A 220 -8.35 -12.03 -18.16
C SER A 220 -7.39 -13.20 -18.20
N LEU A 221 -7.69 -14.23 -17.39
CA LEU A 221 -7.26 -15.58 -17.70
C LEU A 221 -8.22 -16.09 -18.77
N ASN A 222 -7.80 -15.98 -20.04
CA ASN A 222 -8.22 -16.85 -21.14
C ASN A 222 -6.94 -17.36 -21.80
#